data_AF-A0A6C1QTS6-F1
#
_entry.id   AF-A0A6C1QTS6-F1
#
_cell.length_a   1.000
_cell.length_b   1.000
_cell.length_c   1.000
_cell.angle_alpha   90.00
_cell.angle_beta   90.00
_cell.angle_gamma   90.00
#
_symmetry.space_group_name_H-M   'P 1'
#
loop_
_entity.id
_entity.type
_entity.pdbx_description
1 polymer ?
#
loop_
_entity_poly.entity_id
_entity_poly.type
_entity_poly.pdbx_seq_one_letter_code
_entity_poly.pdbx_strand_id
1 'polypeptide(L)'
;IRTMDREPSIRFVGILLALVTFVYLFIPRVDFFLSTSLVLFFLVTAFYLDDLPILKKMMVWYSGGSALFVVLFASGLGRTLNRAFLYATDVVALAFLVSMIAFARVITRSDAALRKKTRAALIVALVTPLVLIPLFRYFLRVQMPREGGIIELMHLVYYSLR
;
A
#
# COMPACT_ATOMS: atom_id res chain seq x y z
N ILE A 1 25.91 -15.10 17.24
CA ILE A 1 26.37 -13.69 17.38
C ILE A 1 26.16 -12.88 16.09
N ARG A 2 26.51 -13.37 14.89
CA ARG A 2 26.40 -12.61 13.62
C ARG A 2 24.98 -12.31 13.09
N THR A 3 23.92 -12.83 13.71
CA THR A 3 22.53 -12.67 13.26
C THR A 3 21.74 -11.59 14.00
N MET A 4 22.08 -11.27 15.27
CA MET A 4 21.34 -10.31 16.08
C MET A 4 21.51 -8.86 15.60
N ASP A 5 22.68 -8.47 15.08
CA ASP A 5 22.93 -7.09 14.61
C ASP A 5 22.20 -6.74 13.30
N ARG A 6 21.70 -7.75 12.57
CA ARG A 6 21.06 -7.57 11.26
C ARG A 6 19.57 -7.32 11.36
N GLU A 7 18.91 -7.73 12.44
CA GLU A 7 17.45 -7.60 12.56
C GLU A 7 16.99 -6.14 12.64
N PRO A 8 17.58 -5.27 13.48
CA PRO A 8 17.24 -3.86 13.49
C PRO A 8 17.52 -3.20 12.14
N SER A 9 18.63 -3.58 11.50
CA SER A 9 19.03 -3.08 10.19
C SER A 9 18.02 -3.44 9.09
N ILE A 10 17.53 -4.68 9.05
CA ILE A 10 16.53 -5.14 8.07
C ILE A 10 15.20 -4.41 8.27
N ARG A 11 14.77 -4.26 9.52
CA ARG A 11 13.56 -3.50 9.86
C ARG A 11 13.67 -2.05 9.40
N PHE A 12 14.80 -1.40 9.70
CA PHE A 12 15.08 -0.04 9.24
C PHE A 12 15.03 0.09 7.72
N VAL A 13 15.66 -0.82 6.99
CA VAL A 13 15.62 -0.86 5.51
C VAL A 13 14.18 -1.06 5.01
N GLY A 14 13.37 -1.89 5.69
CA GLY A 14 11.95 -2.05 5.39
C GLY A 14 11.17 -0.74 5.49
N ILE A 15 11.37 0.03 6.56
CA ILE A 15 10.74 1.36 6.72
C ILE A 15 11.19 2.30 5.61
N LEU A 16 12.49 2.37 5.36
CA LEU A 16 13.04 3.24 4.33
C LEU A 16 12.47 2.89 2.94
N LEU A 17 12.41 1.60 2.61
CA LEU A 17 11.79 1.11 1.38
C LEU A 17 10.33 1.56 1.27
N ALA A 18 9.54 1.38 2.33
CA ALA A 18 8.14 1.80 2.37
C ALA A 18 7.98 3.30 2.15
N LEU A 19 8.76 4.13 2.87
CA LEU A 19 8.67 5.59 2.79
C LEU A 19 9.13 6.13 1.45
N VAL A 20 10.26 5.65 0.93
CA VAL A 20 10.80 6.08 -0.37
C VAL A 20 9.83 5.74 -1.49
N THR A 21 9.30 4.51 -1.50
CA THR A 21 8.31 4.12 -2.51
C THR A 21 6.99 4.87 -2.33
N PHE A 22 6.54 5.11 -1.10
CA PHE A 22 5.34 5.91 -0.86
C PHE A 22 5.45 7.32 -1.46
N VAL A 23 6.49 8.05 -1.08
CA VAL A 23 6.68 9.46 -1.44
C VAL A 23 7.02 9.62 -2.91
N TYR A 24 7.99 8.86 -3.42
CA TYR A 24 8.54 9.09 -4.75
C TYR A 24 7.86 8.29 -5.85
N LEU A 25 7.21 7.16 -5.52
CA LEU A 25 6.62 6.28 -6.52
C LEU A 25 5.09 6.36 -6.53
N PHE A 26 4.45 6.05 -5.40
CA PHE A 26 2.99 5.88 -5.32
C PHE A 26 2.22 7.19 -5.26
N ILE A 27 2.50 8.08 -4.29
CA ILE A 27 1.77 9.35 -4.10
C ILE A 27 1.60 10.16 -5.39
N PRO A 28 2.64 10.37 -6.23
CA PRO A 28 2.49 11.22 -7.40
C PRO A 28 1.71 10.57 -8.56
N ARG A 29 1.45 9.25 -8.51
CA ARG A 29 1.04 8.47 -9.70
C ARG A 29 -0.16 7.58 -9.51
N VAL A 30 -0.49 7.21 -8.28
CA VAL A 30 -1.61 6.35 -7.92
C VAL A 30 -2.54 7.12 -6.98
N ASP A 31 -3.84 6.80 -7.03
CA ASP A 31 -4.81 7.27 -6.04
C ASP A 31 -4.26 7.22 -4.61
N PHE A 32 -4.47 8.30 -3.85
CA PHE A 32 -3.88 8.43 -2.52
C PHE A 32 -4.42 7.38 -1.52
N PHE A 33 -5.68 6.96 -1.63
CA PHE A 33 -6.24 5.89 -0.79
C PHE A 33 -5.49 4.56 -1.02
N LEU A 34 -5.27 4.20 -2.28
CA LEU A 34 -4.56 2.96 -2.63
C LEU A 34 -3.10 3.03 -2.20
N SER A 35 -2.44 4.16 -2.45
CA SER A 35 -1.05 4.40 -2.08
C SER A 35 -0.84 4.22 -0.57
N THR A 36 -1.69 4.86 0.24
CA THR A 36 -1.65 4.75 1.71
C THR A 36 -2.00 3.34 2.17
N SER A 37 -3.03 2.71 1.59
CA SER A 37 -3.45 1.35 1.97
C SER A 37 -2.33 0.33 1.73
N LEU A 38 -1.63 0.43 0.60
CA LEU A 38 -0.57 -0.49 0.21
C LEU A 38 0.64 -0.37 1.15
N VAL A 39 1.07 0.85 1.42
CA VAL A 39 2.21 1.14 2.29
C VAL A 39 1.88 0.80 3.74
N LEU A 40 0.68 1.12 4.22
CA LEU A 40 0.25 0.73 5.57
C LEU A 40 0.14 -0.79 5.70
N PHE A 41 -0.40 -1.48 4.69
CA PHE A 41 -0.47 -2.93 4.74
C PHE A 41 0.92 -3.55 4.84
N PHE A 42 1.88 -3.07 4.03
CA PHE A 42 3.27 -3.50 4.12
C PHE A 42 3.91 -3.18 5.47
N LEU A 43 3.78 -1.95 5.98
CA LEU A 43 4.36 -1.54 7.26
C LEU A 43 3.76 -2.32 8.43
N VAL A 44 2.43 -2.38 8.53
CA VAL A 44 1.79 -3.09 9.64
C VAL A 44 2.13 -4.57 9.54
N THR A 45 2.14 -5.19 8.36
CA THR A 45 2.56 -6.60 8.27
C THR A 45 4.03 -6.82 8.60
N ALA A 46 4.92 -5.92 8.20
CA ALA A 46 6.35 -5.95 8.50
C ALA A 46 6.65 -5.86 10.01
N PHE A 47 5.90 -5.05 10.75
CA PHE A 47 6.20 -4.72 12.14
C PHE A 47 5.28 -5.41 13.17
N TYR A 48 4.00 -5.61 12.86
CA TYR A 48 3.04 -6.16 13.81
C TYR A 48 3.08 -7.68 13.90
N LEU A 49 3.43 -8.37 12.79
CA LEU A 49 3.58 -9.83 12.82
C LEU A 49 4.78 -10.26 13.67
N ASP A 50 5.82 -9.42 13.71
CA ASP A 50 7.04 -9.61 14.51
C ASP A 50 7.79 -10.92 14.19
N ASP A 51 7.74 -11.35 12.94
CA ASP A 51 8.41 -12.55 12.43
C ASP A 51 9.38 -12.16 11.30
N LEU A 52 10.67 -12.36 11.53
CA LEU A 52 11.74 -11.95 10.62
C LEU A 52 11.71 -12.69 9.26
N PRO A 53 11.50 -14.02 9.20
CA PRO A 53 11.27 -14.73 7.94
C PRO A 53 10.12 -14.14 7.11
N ILE A 54 8.99 -13.80 7.75
CA ILE A 54 7.83 -13.20 7.09
C ILE A 54 8.17 -11.79 6.59
N LEU A 55 8.84 -10.98 7.41
CA LEU A 55 9.30 -9.65 7.01
C LEU A 55 10.14 -9.70 5.73
N LYS A 56 11.13 -10.60 5.66
CA LYS A 56 11.98 -10.75 4.47
C LYS A 56 11.17 -11.12 3.22
N LYS A 57 10.24 -12.07 3.34
CA LYS A 57 9.36 -12.47 2.23
C LYS A 57 8.49 -11.30 1.77
N MET A 58 7.90 -10.56 2.70
CA MET A 58 7.12 -9.36 2.39
C MET A 58 7.97 -8.28 1.73
N MET A 59 9.18 -8.03 2.21
CA MET A 59 10.11 -7.06 1.61
C MET A 59 10.46 -7.42 0.17
N VAL A 60 10.74 -8.69 -0.12
CA VAL A 60 11.06 -9.14 -1.49
C VAL A 60 9.86 -8.99 -2.41
N TRP A 61 8.66 -9.37 -1.96
CA TRP A 61 7.46 -9.23 -2.76
C TRP A 61 7.13 -7.75 -3.02
N TYR A 62 7.24 -6.93 -1.97
CA TYR A 62 6.99 -5.49 -2.03
C TYR A 62 8.00 -4.77 -2.93
N SER A 63 9.28 -5.11 -2.84
CA SER A 63 10.33 -4.52 -3.69
C SER A 63 10.17 -4.95 -5.14
N GLY A 64 9.83 -6.22 -5.40
CA GLY A 64 9.53 -6.72 -6.73
C GLY A 64 8.36 -5.98 -7.40
N GLY A 65 7.25 -5.81 -6.68
CA GLY A 65 6.13 -5.02 -7.18
C GLY A 65 6.47 -3.54 -7.34
N SER A 66 7.20 -2.95 -6.40
CA SER A 66 7.67 -1.56 -6.53
C SER A 66 8.58 -1.36 -7.75
N ALA A 67 9.47 -2.32 -8.04
CA ALA A 67 10.31 -2.30 -9.23
C ALA A 67 9.46 -2.39 -10.51
N LEU A 68 8.40 -3.20 -10.53
CA LEU A 68 7.45 -3.24 -11.65
C LEU A 68 6.81 -1.87 -11.88
N PHE A 69 6.38 -1.17 -10.83
CA PHE A 69 5.85 0.19 -10.94
C PHE A 69 6.90 1.19 -11.45
N VAL A 70 8.15 1.08 -11.00
CA VAL A 70 9.26 1.91 -11.53
C VAL A 70 9.40 1.70 -13.04
N VAL A 71 9.43 0.45 -13.51
CA VAL A 71 9.52 0.14 -14.95
C VAL A 71 8.29 0.67 -15.70
N LEU A 72 7.08 0.46 -15.18
CA LEU A 72 5.83 0.91 -15.78
C LEU A 72 5.78 2.43 -15.96
N PHE A 73 6.32 3.19 -15.00
CA PHE A 73 6.32 4.65 -15.07
C PHE A 73 7.52 5.23 -15.81
N ALA A 74 8.71 4.62 -15.71
CA ALA A 74 9.91 5.06 -16.41
C ALA A 74 9.79 4.85 -17.93
N SER A 75 9.12 3.77 -18.37
CA SER A 75 8.85 3.50 -19.79
C SER A 75 7.78 4.40 -20.41
N GLY A 76 7.07 5.21 -19.62
CA GLY A 76 5.93 6.00 -20.09
C GLY A 76 4.64 5.20 -20.30
N LEU A 77 4.68 3.86 -20.15
CA LEU A 77 3.50 2.98 -20.28
C LEU A 77 2.35 3.41 -19.37
N GLY A 78 2.64 3.87 -18.16
CA GLY A 78 1.60 4.38 -17.24
C GLY A 78 0.80 5.55 -17.82
N ARG A 79 1.42 6.44 -18.60
CA ARG A 79 0.70 7.55 -19.27
C ARG A 79 -0.15 7.03 -20.42
N THR A 80 0.37 6.08 -21.19
CA THR A 80 -0.35 5.45 -22.30
C THR A 80 -1.56 4.67 -21.81
N LEU A 81 -1.41 3.90 -20.73
CA LEU A 81 -2.48 3.17 -20.06
C LEU A 81 -3.58 4.11 -19.57
N ASN A 82 -3.22 5.21 -18.89
CA ASN A 82 -4.21 6.17 -18.40
C ASN A 82 -4.92 6.96 -19.51
N ARG A 83 -4.32 7.07 -20.71
CA ARG A 83 -5.03 7.60 -21.89
C ARG A 83 -6.10 6.64 -22.42
N ALA A 84 -5.85 5.33 -22.32
CA ALA A 84 -6.80 4.31 -22.76
C ALA A 84 -7.91 4.07 -21.72
N PHE A 85 -7.57 4.10 -20.43
CA PHE A 85 -8.51 3.95 -19.33
C PHE A 85 -8.09 4.83 -18.15
N LEU A 86 -8.93 5.79 -17.77
CA LEU A 86 -8.58 6.91 -16.89
C LEU A 86 -7.95 6.50 -15.54
N TYR A 87 -8.34 5.33 -15.01
CA TYR A 87 -7.86 4.79 -13.73
C TYR A 87 -6.98 3.55 -13.87
N ALA A 88 -6.31 3.34 -15.00
CA ALA A 88 -5.56 2.12 -15.26
C ALA A 88 -4.44 1.89 -14.23
N THR A 89 -3.73 2.94 -13.84
CA THR A 89 -2.70 2.87 -12.80
C THR A 89 -3.26 2.51 -11.44
N ASP A 90 -4.47 2.97 -11.13
CA ASP A 90 -5.16 2.64 -9.88
C ASP A 90 -5.59 1.18 -9.87
N VAL A 91 -6.06 0.64 -11.00
CA VAL A 91 -6.39 -0.79 -11.13
C VAL A 91 -5.15 -1.66 -10.94
N VAL A 92 -4.00 -1.28 -11.51
CA VAL A 92 -2.73 -2.01 -11.31
C VAL A 92 -2.29 -1.93 -9.84
N ALA A 93 -2.45 -0.79 -9.17
CA ALA A 93 -2.16 -0.65 -7.75
C ALA A 93 -3.10 -1.47 -6.86
N LEU A 94 -4.40 -1.51 -7.19
CA LEU A 94 -5.36 -2.37 -6.52
C LEU A 94 -5.01 -3.85 -6.71
N ALA A 95 -4.64 -4.27 -7.92
CA ALA A 95 -4.18 -5.62 -8.19
C ALA A 95 -2.91 -5.97 -7.37
N PHE A 96 -1.99 -5.02 -7.22
CA PHE A 96 -0.80 -5.20 -6.39
C PHE A 96 -1.14 -5.29 -4.90
N LEU A 97 -2.07 -4.47 -4.39
CA LEU A 97 -2.57 -4.59 -3.02
C LEU A 97 -3.23 -5.96 -2.78
N VAL A 98 -4.07 -6.42 -3.70
CA VAL A 98 -4.71 -7.74 -3.63
C VAL A 98 -3.67 -8.86 -3.63
N SER A 99 -2.64 -8.76 -4.48
CA SER A 99 -1.57 -9.76 -4.52
C SER A 99 -0.74 -9.78 -3.23
N MET A 100 -0.44 -8.62 -2.64
CA MET A 100 0.19 -8.50 -1.33
C MET A 100 -0.66 -9.18 -0.23
N ILE A 101 -1.97 -8.93 -0.22
CA ILE A 101 -2.90 -9.55 0.74
C ILE A 101 -2.93 -11.07 0.55
N ALA A 102 -3.03 -11.54 -0.69
CA ALA A 102 -3.05 -12.96 -1.01
C ALA A 102 -1.74 -13.64 -0.57
N PHE A 103 -0.59 -13.02 -0.89
CA PHE A 103 0.73 -13.51 -0.50
C PHE A 103 0.87 -13.58 1.03
N ALA A 104 0.45 -12.53 1.74
CA ALA A 104 0.45 -12.51 3.21
C ALA A 104 -0.42 -13.61 3.83
N ARG A 105 -1.61 -13.86 3.26
CA ARG A 105 -2.48 -14.97 3.69
C ARG A 105 -1.84 -16.33 3.45
N VAL A 106 -1.18 -16.53 2.30
CA VAL A 106 -0.51 -17.79 1.97
C VAL A 106 0.63 -18.09 2.95
N ILE A 107 1.49 -17.11 3.25
CA ILE A 107 2.64 -17.35 4.13
C ILE A 107 2.27 -17.44 5.61
N THR A 108 1.13 -16.89 6.03
CA THR A 108 0.64 -16.97 7.42
C THR A 108 -0.38 -18.08 7.65
N ARG A 109 -0.76 -18.86 6.62
CA ARG A 109 -1.88 -19.83 6.68
C ARG A 109 -1.73 -20.90 7.76
N SER A 110 -0.50 -21.29 8.09
CA SER A 110 -0.17 -22.36 9.03
C SER A 110 -0.34 -21.96 10.49
N ASP A 111 -0.46 -20.67 10.80
CA ASP A 111 -0.51 -20.16 12.16
C ASP A 111 -1.74 -19.26 12.37
N ALA A 112 -2.63 -19.69 13.27
CA ALA A 112 -3.86 -18.99 13.59
C ALA A 112 -3.63 -17.61 14.22
N ALA A 113 -2.58 -17.44 15.03
CA ALA A 113 -2.21 -16.18 15.65
C ALA A 113 -1.72 -15.19 14.58
N LEU A 114 -0.85 -15.63 13.67
CA LEU A 114 -0.38 -14.79 12.55
C LEU A 114 -1.52 -14.41 11.61
N ARG A 115 -2.47 -15.31 11.33
CA ARG A 115 -3.67 -14.98 10.55
C ARG A 115 -4.51 -13.88 11.17
N LYS A 116 -4.71 -13.92 12.50
CA LYS A 116 -5.43 -12.86 13.23
C LYS A 116 -4.71 -11.53 13.10
N LYS A 117 -3.37 -11.54 13.21
CA LYS A 117 -2.54 -10.35 13.01
C LYS A 117 -2.61 -9.81 11.59
N THR A 118 -2.56 -10.67 10.57
CA THR A 118 -2.72 -10.29 9.15
C THR A 118 -4.10 -9.67 8.87
N ARG A 119 -5.16 -10.21 9.48
CA ARG A 119 -6.51 -9.61 9.36
C ARG A 119 -6.55 -8.23 10.01
N ALA A 120 -5.97 -8.07 11.20
CA ALA A 120 -5.86 -6.77 11.84
C ALA A 120 -5.05 -5.77 10.99
N ALA A 121 -3.93 -6.22 10.39
CA ALA A 121 -3.13 -5.40 9.50
C ALA A 121 -3.93 -4.92 8.27
N LEU A 122 -4.73 -5.80 7.67
CA LEU A 122 -5.63 -5.43 6.57
C LEU A 122 -6.68 -4.39 6.99
N ILE A 123 -7.31 -4.61 8.16
CA ILE A 123 -8.30 -3.66 8.69
C ILE A 123 -7.66 -2.30 8.90
N VAL A 124 -6.51 -2.24 9.59
CA VAL A 124 -5.80 -0.97 9.84
C VAL A 124 -5.42 -0.31 8.51
N ALA A 125 -4.89 -1.06 7.56
CA ALA A 125 -4.46 -0.53 6.27
C ALA A 125 -5.60 0.08 5.43
N LEU A 126 -6.82 -0.44 5.54
CA LEU A 126 -7.97 0.06 4.78
C LEU A 126 -8.78 1.10 5.55
N VAL A 127 -9.04 0.86 6.84
CA VAL A 127 -9.88 1.74 7.66
C VAL A 127 -9.17 3.06 7.94
N THR A 128 -7.85 3.04 8.16
CA THR A 128 -7.09 4.27 8.42
C THR A 128 -7.25 5.30 7.30
N PRO A 129 -6.95 5.01 6.01
CA PRO A 129 -7.19 5.96 4.94
C PRO A 129 -8.68 6.21 4.69
N LEU A 130 -9.56 5.22 4.92
CA LEU A 130 -11.01 5.42 4.78
C LEU A 130 -11.58 6.45 5.76
N VAL A 131 -10.97 6.61 6.94
CA VAL A 131 -11.36 7.62 7.93
C VAL A 131 -10.58 8.91 7.71
N LEU A 132 -9.25 8.82 7.58
CA LEU A 132 -8.39 10.00 7.49
C LEU A 132 -8.67 10.81 6.22
N ILE A 133 -8.76 10.18 5.05
CA ILE A 133 -8.93 10.91 3.79
C ILE A 133 -10.20 11.76 3.78
N PRO A 134 -11.41 11.27 4.11
CA PRO A 134 -12.60 12.11 4.15
C PRO A 134 -12.55 13.14 5.28
N LEU A 135 -11.91 12.83 6.42
CA LEU A 135 -11.69 13.82 7.47
C LEU A 135 -10.83 15.00 6.95
N PHE A 136 -9.69 14.72 6.33
CA PHE A 136 -8.85 15.77 5.76
C PHE A 136 -9.53 16.49 4.58
N ARG A 137 -10.19 15.75 3.69
CA ARG A 137 -10.76 16.30 2.46
C ARG A 137 -12.04 17.11 2.72
N TYR A 138 -13.00 16.57 3.45
CA TYR A 138 -14.33 17.18 3.58
C TYR A 138 -14.46 18.05 4.83
N PHE A 139 -13.84 17.65 5.94
CA PHE A 139 -13.88 18.43 7.18
C PHE A 139 -12.81 19.52 7.18
N LEU A 140 -11.55 19.20 6.88
CA LEU A 140 -10.44 20.17 6.88
C LEU A 140 -10.20 20.87 5.52
N ARG A 141 -10.90 20.47 4.45
CA ARG A 141 -10.78 21.03 3.09
C ARG A 141 -9.35 20.99 2.52
N VAL A 142 -8.57 19.99 2.93
CA VAL A 142 -7.21 19.77 2.42
C VAL A 142 -7.28 19.11 1.04
N GLN A 143 -6.48 19.61 0.10
CA GLN A 143 -6.32 19.00 -1.22
C GLN A 143 -5.52 17.70 -1.09
N MET A 144 -6.03 16.62 -1.67
CA MET A 144 -5.31 15.34 -1.67
C MET A 144 -4.22 15.35 -2.76
N PRO A 145 -3.04 14.72 -2.52
CA PRO A 145 -1.93 14.76 -3.47
C PRO A 145 -2.28 14.24 -4.87
N ARG A 146 -3.10 13.19 -4.92
CA ARG A 146 -3.62 12.61 -6.16
C ARG A 146 -4.99 12.02 -5.92
N GLU A 147 -5.97 12.59 -6.59
CA GLU A 147 -7.34 12.11 -6.61
C GLU A 147 -7.47 11.13 -7.79
N GLY A 148 -7.78 9.87 -7.50
CA GLY A 148 -8.04 8.86 -8.51
C GLY A 148 -9.39 8.20 -8.26
N GLY A 149 -9.55 6.98 -8.75
CA GLY A 149 -10.88 6.37 -8.86
C GLY A 149 -11.59 6.17 -7.52
N ILE A 150 -10.87 5.82 -6.45
CA ILE A 150 -11.48 5.59 -5.14
C ILE A 150 -11.91 6.91 -4.51
N ILE A 151 -11.05 7.93 -4.55
CA ILE A 151 -11.39 9.20 -3.91
C ILE A 151 -12.51 9.91 -4.70
N GLU A 152 -12.54 9.80 -6.03
CA GLU A 152 -13.68 10.28 -6.82
C GLU A 152 -14.97 9.52 -6.50
N LEU A 153 -14.91 8.21 -6.28
CA LEU A 153 -16.08 7.45 -5.80
C LEU A 153 -16.55 7.96 -4.42
N MET A 154 -15.63 8.25 -3.51
CA MET A 154 -15.96 8.84 -2.20
C MET A 154 -16.61 10.21 -2.35
N HIS A 155 -16.19 11.00 -3.33
CA HIS A 155 -16.77 12.30 -3.65
C HIS A 155 -18.21 12.15 -4.14
N LEU A 156 -18.44 11.26 -5.10
CA LEU A 156 -19.79 10.95 -5.59
C LEU A 156 -20.73 10.52 -4.46
N VAL A 157 -20.29 9.60 -3.58
CA VAL A 157 -21.09 9.15 -2.44
C VAL A 157 -21.41 10.31 -1.50
N TYR A 158 -20.44 11.14 -1.16
CA TYR A 158 -20.65 12.27 -0.25
C TYR A 158 -21.67 13.29 -0.80
N TYR A 159 -21.59 13.63 -2.08
CA TYR A 159 -22.52 14.57 -2.71
C TYR A 159 -23.89 13.95 -3.02
N SER A 160 -24.00 12.63 -3.16
CA SER A 160 -25.31 11.98 -3.30
C SER A 160 -26.12 11.94 -2.00
N LEU A 161 -25.45 12.05 -0.85
CA LEU A 161 -26.06 11.97 0.48
C LEU A 161 -26.38 13.35 1.08
N ARG A 162 -25.95 14.44 0.44
CA ARG A 162 -26.09 15.82 0.91
C ARG A 162 -26.88 16.64 -0.10
#